data_AF-A0A2N7NGI9-F1
#
_entry.id   AF-A0A2N7NGI9-F1
#
_cell.length_a   1.000
_cell.length_b   1.000
_cell.length_c   1.000
_cell.angle_alpha   90.00
_cell.angle_beta   90.00
_cell.angle_gamma   90.00
#
_symmetry.space_group_name_H-M   'P 1'
#
loop_
_entity.id
_entity.type
_entity.pdbx_description
1 polymer ?
#
loop_
_entity_poly.entity_id
_entity_poly.type
_entity_poly.pdbx_seq_one_letter_code
_entity_poly.pdbx_strand_id
1 'polypeptide(L)'
;MAAHFGLIGKIKWRPLKLGVLVEGMTSGDCIVFAEVSRIARSTLQVLEVLEVCMKKKINVYIAKENLQLYGSRQSHITAKVLGIAAEIERELISLRTKEALAARKKNGMILGRLKGQAERVKRRVRCVTI
;
A
#
# COMPACT_ATOMS: atom_id res chain seq x y z
N MET A 1 8.59 -24.99 0.31
CA MET A 1 7.40 -24.40 -0.34
C MET A 1 6.80 -23.33 0.58
N ALA A 2 7.51 -22.22 0.76
CA ALA A 2 7.03 -21.06 1.50
C ALA A 2 7.42 -19.84 0.69
N ALA A 3 6.46 -19.30 -0.08
CA ALA A 3 6.68 -18.07 -0.81
C ALA A 3 6.76 -16.94 0.21
N HIS A 4 7.98 -16.58 0.64
CA HIS A 4 8.21 -15.32 1.32
C HIS A 4 7.92 -14.19 0.32
N PHE A 5 6.69 -13.66 0.37
CA PHE A 5 6.28 -12.43 -0.29
C PHE A 5 6.97 -11.24 0.42
N GLY A 6 8.29 -11.12 0.24
CA GLY A 6 9.08 -10.04 0.80
C GLY A 6 8.74 -8.71 0.13
N LEU A 7 7.82 -7.95 0.73
CA LEU A 7 7.52 -6.59 0.32
C LEU A 7 8.53 -5.63 0.96
N ILE A 8 9.68 -5.42 0.32
CA ILE A 8 10.68 -4.42 0.73
C ILE A 8 10.60 -3.25 -0.26
N GLY A 9 10.09 -2.10 0.19
CA GLY A 9 10.04 -0.84 -0.60
C GLY A 9 8.63 -0.32 -0.95
N LYS A 10 8.56 0.82 -1.66
CA LYS A 10 7.32 1.44 -2.18
C LYS A 10 6.84 0.79 -3.49
N ILE A 11 6.90 -0.54 -3.58
CA ILE A 11 6.55 -1.25 -4.82
C ILE A 11 5.03 -1.44 -4.87
N LYS A 12 4.40 -1.17 -6.02
CA LYS A 12 2.97 -1.43 -6.23
C LYS A 12 2.71 -2.94 -6.19
N TRP A 13 1.53 -3.38 -5.75
CA TRP A 13 1.21 -4.80 -5.61
C TRP A 13 0.98 -5.52 -6.96
N ARG A 14 0.56 -4.78 -8.00
CA ARG A 14 0.27 -5.31 -9.35
C ARG A 14 1.46 -6.01 -10.05
N PRO A 15 2.68 -5.44 -10.10
CA PRO A 15 3.83 -6.12 -10.71
C PRO A 15 4.37 -7.30 -9.89
N LEU A 16 3.83 -7.56 -8.70
CA LEU A 16 4.27 -8.65 -7.85
C LEU A 16 3.49 -9.93 -8.13
N LYS A 17 3.94 -11.03 -7.54
CA LYS A 17 3.26 -12.35 -7.59
C LYS A 17 1.77 -12.27 -7.23
N LEU A 18 1.38 -11.34 -6.35
CA LEU A 18 -0.02 -11.13 -5.97
C LEU A 18 -0.86 -10.60 -7.14
N GLY A 19 -0.34 -9.67 -7.94
CA GLY A 19 -1.06 -9.14 -9.10
C GLY A 19 -1.27 -10.20 -10.16
N VAL A 20 -0.22 -10.97 -10.49
CA VAL A 20 -0.31 -12.11 -11.43
C VAL A 20 -1.32 -13.15 -10.95
N LEU A 21 -1.31 -13.46 -9.65
CA LEU A 21 -2.28 -14.38 -9.04
C LEU A 21 -3.71 -13.88 -9.21
N VAL A 22 -3.99 -12.64 -8.79
CA VAL A 22 -5.33 -12.03 -8.88
C VAL A 22 -5.79 -11.85 -10.32
N GLU A 23 -4.87 -11.66 -11.28
CA GLU A 23 -5.19 -11.60 -12.71
C GLU A 23 -5.69 -12.94 -13.25
N GLY A 24 -5.05 -14.05 -12.86
CA GLY A 24 -5.44 -15.40 -13.27
C GLY A 24 -6.66 -15.99 -12.54
N MET A 25 -7.12 -15.36 -11.47
CA MET A 25 -8.31 -15.79 -10.71
C MET A 25 -9.62 -15.38 -11.37
N THR A 26 -10.62 -16.24 -11.20
CA THR A 26 -11.98 -16.12 -11.73
C THR A 26 -13.01 -15.92 -10.61
N SER A 27 -14.25 -15.61 -11.00
CA SER A 27 -15.35 -15.39 -10.06
C SER A 27 -15.63 -16.65 -9.25
N GLY A 28 -15.69 -16.54 -7.92
CA GLY A 28 -15.92 -17.65 -6.99
C GLY A 28 -14.64 -18.23 -6.39
N ASP A 29 -13.47 -17.92 -6.95
CA ASP A 29 -12.18 -18.33 -6.38
C ASP A 29 -11.95 -17.67 -5.02
N CYS A 30 -11.14 -18.31 -4.17
CA CYS A 30 -10.85 -17.85 -2.82
C CYS A 30 -9.36 -17.61 -2.63
N ILE A 31 -9.00 -16.47 -2.05
CA ILE A 31 -7.65 -16.16 -1.61
C ILE A 31 -7.61 -16.02 -0.09
N VAL A 32 -6.63 -16.67 0.54
CA VAL A 32 -6.47 -16.70 1.99
C VAL A 32 -5.16 -16.03 2.38
N PHE A 33 -5.24 -15.10 3.32
CA PHE A 33 -4.11 -14.44 3.95
C PHE A 33 -4.04 -14.79 5.43
N ALA A 34 -2.83 -14.96 5.97
CA ALA A 34 -2.65 -15.18 7.40
C ALA A 34 -3.01 -13.94 8.23
N GLU A 35 -2.66 -12.74 7.72
CA GLU A 35 -2.89 -11.45 8.37
C GLU A 35 -2.83 -10.32 7.33
N VAL A 36 -3.42 -9.15 7.63
CA VAL A 36 -3.54 -8.01 6.68
C VAL A 36 -2.18 -7.56 6.14
N SER A 37 -1.15 -7.59 6.98
CA SER A 37 0.22 -7.15 6.62
C SER A 37 0.89 -8.02 5.56
N ARG A 38 0.31 -9.18 5.22
CA ARG A 38 0.76 -10.06 4.12
C ARG A 38 0.17 -9.70 2.76
N ILE A 39 -0.81 -8.79 2.72
CA ILE A 39 -1.41 -8.29 1.49
C ILE A 39 -0.53 -7.18 0.90
N ALA A 40 -0.22 -6.16 1.69
CA ALA A 40 0.57 -5.02 1.26
C ALA A 40 1.26 -4.29 2.42
N ARG A 41 2.21 -3.39 2.10
CA ARG A 41 2.94 -2.56 3.09
C ARG A 41 2.29 -1.21 3.36
N SER A 42 1.26 -0.86 2.58
CA SER A 42 0.51 0.38 2.71
C SER A 42 -0.96 0.04 2.83
N THR A 43 -1.65 0.66 3.79
CA THR A 43 -3.09 0.51 3.98
C THR A 43 -3.87 0.80 2.69
N LEU A 44 -3.41 1.76 1.87
CA LEU A 44 -4.00 2.02 0.54
C LEU A 44 -3.95 0.78 -0.36
N GLN A 45 -2.79 0.14 -0.42
CA GLN A 45 -2.59 -1.00 -1.32
C GLN A 45 -3.40 -2.20 -0.86
N VAL A 46 -3.54 -2.40 0.46
CA VAL A 46 -4.45 -3.42 1.01
C VAL A 46 -5.86 -3.19 0.46
N LEU A 47 -6.36 -1.96 0.56
CA LEU A 47 -7.71 -1.64 0.11
C LEU A 47 -7.89 -1.77 -1.41
N GLU A 48 -6.90 -1.35 -2.21
CA GLU A 48 -6.95 -1.51 -3.67
C GLU A 48 -7.04 -3.00 -4.05
N VAL A 49 -6.27 -3.87 -3.38
CA VAL A 49 -6.35 -5.32 -3.59
C VAL A 49 -7.74 -5.85 -3.25
N LEU A 50 -8.27 -5.47 -2.08
CA LEU A 50 -9.60 -5.92 -1.64
C LEU A 50 -10.69 -5.44 -2.61
N GLU A 51 -10.62 -4.21 -3.10
CA GLU A 51 -11.56 -3.67 -4.10
C GLU A 51 -11.51 -4.43 -5.42
N VAL A 52 -10.31 -4.76 -5.92
CA VAL A 52 -10.15 -5.54 -7.15
C VAL A 52 -10.71 -6.95 -6.98
N CYS A 53 -10.41 -7.62 -5.85
CA CYS A 53 -10.97 -8.93 -5.55
C CYS A 53 -12.50 -8.89 -5.51
N MET A 54 -13.09 -7.88 -4.87
CA MET A 54 -14.55 -7.70 -4.84
C MET A 54 -15.15 -7.48 -6.23
N LYS A 55 -14.54 -6.63 -7.07
CA LYS A 55 -15.01 -6.40 -8.45
C LYS A 55 -14.98 -7.68 -9.29
N LYS A 56 -13.96 -8.52 -9.08
CA LYS A 56 -13.83 -9.83 -9.72
C LYS A 56 -14.67 -10.93 -9.08
N LYS A 57 -15.39 -10.65 -7.98
CA LYS A 57 -16.12 -11.64 -7.18
C LYS A 57 -15.21 -12.77 -6.67
N ILE A 58 -13.98 -12.41 -6.32
CA ILE A 58 -13.02 -13.28 -5.64
C ILE A 58 -13.24 -13.13 -4.15
N ASN A 59 -13.31 -14.25 -3.45
CA ASN A 59 -13.51 -14.32 -2.02
C ASN A 59 -12.18 -14.11 -1.30
N VAL A 60 -12.15 -13.24 -0.29
CA VAL A 60 -10.94 -13.00 0.51
C VAL A 60 -11.17 -13.43 1.94
N TYR A 61 -10.27 -14.23 2.48
CA TYR A 61 -10.24 -14.61 3.90
C TYR A 61 -8.95 -14.14 4.56
N ILE A 62 -9.06 -13.53 5.74
CA ILE A 62 -7.90 -13.16 6.56
C ILE A 62 -8.04 -13.81 7.93
N ALA A 63 -7.12 -14.73 8.23
CA ALA A 63 -7.26 -15.65 9.36
C ALA A 63 -7.17 -14.96 10.73
N LYS A 64 -6.16 -14.12 10.98
CA LYS A 64 -5.97 -13.46 12.28
C LYS A 64 -7.10 -12.50 12.64
N GLU A 65 -7.56 -11.73 11.65
CA GLU A 65 -8.58 -10.70 11.84
C GLU A 65 -10.01 -11.26 11.66
N ASN A 66 -10.12 -12.57 11.37
CA ASN A 66 -11.38 -13.25 11.01
C ASN A 66 -12.21 -12.46 9.98
N LEU A 67 -11.52 -11.84 9.02
CA LEU A 67 -12.15 -11.00 8.01
C LEU A 67 -12.54 -11.85 6.80
N GLN A 68 -13.81 -11.81 6.42
CA GLN A 68 -14.30 -12.48 5.23
C GLN A 68 -14.96 -11.48 4.28
N LEU A 69 -14.49 -11.40 3.04
CA LEU A 69 -15.15 -10.68 1.97
C LEU A 69 -15.96 -11.65 1.11
N TYR A 70 -17.02 -12.20 1.71
CA TYR A 70 -17.93 -13.15 1.06
C TYR A 70 -19.38 -12.73 1.22
N GLY A 71 -20.10 -12.59 0.09
CA GLY A 71 -21.54 -12.83 -0.07
C GLY A 71 -22.55 -12.01 0.75
N SER A 72 -22.15 -11.23 1.75
CA SER A 72 -23.05 -10.51 2.65
C SER A 72 -22.95 -8.99 2.44
N ARG A 73 -24.09 -8.28 2.52
CA ARG A 73 -24.14 -6.81 2.46
C ARG A 73 -23.21 -6.15 3.50
N GLN A 74 -22.96 -6.83 4.62
CA GLN A 74 -22.04 -6.39 5.68
C GLN A 74 -20.57 -6.40 5.25
N SER A 75 -20.10 -7.43 4.54
CA SER A 75 -18.70 -7.49 4.09
C SER A 75 -18.32 -6.34 3.15
N HIS A 76 -19.26 -5.90 2.32
CA HIS A 76 -19.08 -4.73 1.44
C HIS A 76 -19.09 -3.39 2.20
N ILE A 77 -19.88 -3.27 3.27
CA ILE A 77 -19.86 -2.08 4.15
C ILE A 77 -18.54 -2.02 4.91
N THR A 78 -18.11 -3.13 5.51
CA THR A 78 -16.84 -3.20 6.26
C THR A 78 -15.65 -2.86 5.38
N ALA A 79 -15.59 -3.38 4.14
CA ALA A 79 -14.55 -3.01 3.19
C ALA A 79 -14.55 -1.49 2.85
N LYS A 80 -15.73 -0.88 2.69
CA LYS A 80 -15.86 0.57 2.42
C LYS A 80 -15.46 1.43 3.62
N VAL A 81 -15.84 1.04 4.83
CA VAL A 81 -15.48 1.76 6.06
C VAL A 81 -13.97 1.71 6.28
N LEU A 82 -13.35 0.54 6.08
CA LEU A 82 -11.89 0.40 6.11
C LEU A 82 -11.22 1.23 4.99
N GLY A 83 -11.86 1.32 3.83
CA GLY A 83 -11.48 2.19 2.70
C GLY A 83 -11.32 3.65 3.12
N ILE A 84 -12.40 4.21 3.66
CA ILE A 84 -12.48 5.60 4.14
C ILE A 84 -11.47 5.83 5.28
N ALA A 85 -11.35 4.89 6.21
CA ALA A 85 -10.42 5.01 7.34
C ALA A 85 -8.95 5.19 6.87
N ALA A 86 -8.53 4.47 5.83
CA ALA A 86 -7.16 4.60 5.32
C ALA A 86 -6.91 5.88 4.49
N GLU A 87 -7.95 6.47 3.90
CA GLU A 87 -7.85 7.78 3.27
C GLU A 87 -7.59 8.85 4.33
N ILE A 88 -8.40 8.85 5.39
CA ILE A 88 -8.25 9.75 6.53
C ILE A 88 -6.87 9.60 7.17
N GLU A 89 -6.41 8.37 7.40
CA GLU A 89 -5.09 8.12 8.00
C GLU A 89 -3.95 8.72 7.15
N ARG A 90 -4.06 8.62 5.81
CA ARG A 90 -3.06 9.19 4.89
C ARG A 90 -3.06 10.71 4.92
N GLU A 91 -4.24 11.31 4.98
CA GLU A 91 -4.37 12.77 5.13
C GLU A 91 -3.75 13.23 6.45
N LEU A 92 -4.03 12.55 7.56
CA LEU A 92 -3.45 12.88 8.87
C LEU A 92 -1.93 12.74 8.91
N ILE A 93 -1.35 11.70 8.30
CA ILE A 93 0.11 11.54 8.19
C ILE A 93 0.72 12.68 7.35
N SER A 94 0.09 13.02 6.22
CA SER A 94 0.51 14.13 5.36
C SER A 94 0.45 15.47 6.11
N LEU A 95 -0.62 15.69 6.88
CA LEU A 95 -0.79 16.91 7.68
C LEU A 95 0.33 17.04 8.71
N ARG A 96 0.54 16.01 9.54
CA ARG A 96 1.57 16.02 10.59
C ARG A 96 2.97 16.25 10.05
N THR A 97 3.30 15.64 8.92
CA THR A 97 4.63 15.83 8.29
C THR A 97 4.80 17.25 7.75
N LYS A 98 3.77 17.83 7.14
CA LYS A 98 3.79 19.23 6.69
C LYS A 98 3.91 20.20 7.86
N GLU A 99 3.16 19.98 8.93
CA GLU A 99 3.25 20.79 10.15
C GLU A 99 4.63 20.72 10.79
N ALA A 100 5.20 19.52 10.90
CA ALA A 100 6.55 19.33 11.41
C ALA A 100 7.61 20.03 10.55
N LEU A 101 7.45 20.03 9.22
CA LEU A 101 8.34 20.75 8.30
C LEU A 101 8.15 22.27 8.43
N ALA A 102 6.91 22.75 8.51
CA ALA A 102 6.62 24.17 8.70
C ALA A 102 7.23 24.71 10.02
N ALA A 103 7.09 23.96 11.11
CA ALA A 103 7.70 24.28 12.39
C ALA A 103 9.25 24.33 12.30
N ARG A 104 9.87 23.33 11.67
CA ARG A 104 11.34 23.32 11.47
C ARG A 104 11.82 24.49 10.61
N LYS A 105 11.07 24.85 9.57
CA LYS A 105 11.37 26.02 8.72
C LYS A 105 11.26 27.32 9.51
N LYS A 106 10.24 27.46 10.37
CA LYS A 106 10.07 28.63 11.25
C LYS A 106 11.21 28.74 12.26
N ASN A 107 11.74 27.61 12.74
CA ASN A 107 12.90 27.55 13.61
C ASN A 107 14.25 27.76 12.87
N GLY A 108 14.22 28.19 11.60
CA GLY A 108 15.42 28.51 10.82
C GLY A 108 16.21 27.31 10.29
N MET A 109 15.69 26.08 10.42
CA MET A 109 16.36 24.90 9.86
C MET A 109 16.23 24.88 8.33
N ILE A 110 17.35 24.62 7.65
CA ILE A 110 17.37 24.42 6.19
C ILE A 110 16.76 23.05 5.89
N LEU A 111 15.62 23.05 5.19
CA LEU A 111 14.96 21.84 4.72
C LEU A 111 15.45 21.45 3.32
N GLY A 112 15.53 20.15 3.06
CA GLY A 112 15.96 19.63 1.75
C GLY A 112 17.48 19.51 1.62
N ARG A 113 17.96 19.47 0.39
CA ARG A 113 19.40 19.30 0.10
C ARG A 113 20.16 20.60 0.41
N LEU A 114 21.19 20.52 1.25
CA LEU A 114 22.10 21.63 1.53
C LEU A 114 22.77 22.14 0.24
N LYS A 115 22.94 23.46 0.12
CA LYS A 115 23.74 24.06 -0.95
C LYS A 115 25.22 23.74 -0.71
N GLY A 116 25.76 22.81 -1.49
CA GLY A 116 27.21 22.59 -1.61
C GLY A 116 27.71 23.05 -2.99
N GLN A 117 29.01 23.33 -3.10
CA GLN A 117 29.68 23.50 -4.40
C GLN A 117 29.66 22.14 -5.10
N ALA A 118 28.72 21.95 -6.03
CA ALA A 118 28.73 20.78 -6.87
C ALA A 118 29.86 20.96 -7.90
N GLU A 119 31.03 20.39 -7.61
CA GLU A 119 31.92 20.04 -8.69
C GLU A 119 31.15 19.17 -9.68
N ARG A 120 31.24 19.56 -10.94
CA ARG A 120 30.32 19.24 -12.03
C ARG A 120 30.46 17.77 -12.46
N VAL A 121 30.19 16.81 -11.58
CA VAL A 121 30.16 15.41 -11.97
C VAL A 121 28.79 15.11 -12.55
N LYS A 122 28.72 15.24 -13.87
CA LYS A 122 27.61 14.86 -14.76
C LYS A 122 27.41 13.33 -14.71
N ARG A 123 26.99 12.77 -13.57
CA ARG A 123 26.56 11.37 -13.53
C ARG A 123 25.15 11.30 -14.07
N ARG A 124 25.01 10.80 -15.30
CA ARG A 124 23.77 10.19 -15.80
C ARG A 124 23.34 9.13 -14.81
N VAL A 125 22.50 9.48 -13.84
CA VAL A 125 21.80 8.47 -13.04
C VAL A 125 20.66 7.99 -13.92
N ARG A 126 20.95 6.99 -14.76
CA ARG A 126 19.91 6.12 -15.30
C ARG A 126 19.37 5.38 -14.10
N CYS A 127 18.24 5.84 -13.57
CA CYS A 127 17.46 5.07 -12.62
C CYS A 127 16.86 3.89 -13.39
N VAL A 128 17.64 2.83 -13.55
CA VAL A 128 17.13 1.47 -13.72
C VAL A 128 17.06 0.93 -12.30
N THR A 129 15.85 0.82 -11.76
CA THR A 129 15.66 0.14 -10.48
C THR A 129 15.36 -1.32 -10.82
N ILE A 130 16.29 -2.22 -10.49
CA ILE A 130 16.04 -3.66 -10.39
C ILE A 130 15.12 -3.88 -9.18
#